data_AF-A0A518IBZ7-F1
#
_entry.id   AF-A0A518IBZ7-F1
#
_cell.length_a   1.000
_cell.length_b   1.000
_cell.length_c   1.000
_cell.angle_alpha   90.00
_cell.angle_beta   90.00
_cell.angle_gamma   90.00
#
_symmetry.space_group_name_H-M   'P 1'
#
loop_
_entity.id
_entity.type
_entity.pdbx_description
1 polymer ?
#
loop_
_entity_poly.entity_id
_entity_poly.type
_entity_poly.pdbx_seq_one_letter_code
_entity_poly.pdbx_strand_id
1 'polypeptide(L)'
;MHKSGVVLAWVVALVAVGAVLLTSKMLDVRGSWLKAVENNKSKIQKNETELENKEDENKTLRGDLTRLMLGWDRYWDANVTVANQQTGEIQVNIGGNQGLGAAQQGADPAAQPVIFAFQPDQSKPNGVSYVGAFRVNALQPNGAQLIAVNPPRAGEVANWKNGTWRLRALVPPNYISTIRTLRDNLVEREQQFKRKQDRIQDLNRLLASAQERLEARVGELTGAEDAPQDEILPVELRKGLVVGLEEEEQLRNQEFQETDRLRRDLLNVYQKQLELVQEVSKLTKQLPKQTPAGS
;
A
#
# COMPACT_ATOMS: atom_id res chain seq x y z
N MET A 1 7.74 -104.59 56.42
CA MET A 1 7.03 -103.37 55.95
C MET A 1 5.53 -103.67 55.92
N HIS A 2 4.74 -103.05 56.81
CA HIS A 2 3.29 -103.23 56.82
C HIS A 2 2.66 -102.58 55.59
N LYS A 3 1.75 -103.28 54.91
CA LYS A 3 1.02 -102.76 53.74
C LYS A 3 0.28 -101.44 54.04
N SER A 4 -0.08 -101.20 55.31
CA SER A 4 -0.69 -99.94 55.76
C SER A 4 0.25 -98.73 55.70
N GLY A 5 1.56 -98.92 55.94
CA GLY A 5 2.53 -97.82 55.91
C GLY A 5 2.85 -97.32 54.50
N VAL A 6 2.84 -98.22 53.49
CA VAL A 6 3.07 -97.85 52.09
C VAL A 6 1.88 -97.08 51.52
N VAL A 7 0.65 -97.48 51.87
CA VAL A 7 -0.56 -96.76 51.46
C VAL A 7 -0.62 -95.37 52.10
N LEU A 8 -0.30 -95.25 53.40
CA LEU A 8 -0.23 -93.96 54.09
C LEU A 8 0.84 -93.04 53.49
N ALA A 9 2.02 -93.57 53.16
CA ALA A 9 3.08 -92.80 52.51
C ALA A 9 2.65 -92.27 51.12
N TRP A 10 1.93 -93.06 50.33
CA TRP A 10 1.39 -92.63 49.04
C TRP A 10 0.30 -91.55 49.16
N VAL A 11 -0.58 -91.65 50.16
CA VAL A 11 -1.59 -90.62 50.43
C VAL A 11 -0.91 -89.31 50.85
N VAL A 12 0.08 -89.36 51.75
CA VAL A 12 0.84 -88.17 52.16
C VAL A 12 1.58 -87.55 50.98
N ALA A 13 2.17 -88.36 50.09
CA ALA A 13 2.84 -87.87 48.89
C ALA A 13 1.86 -87.18 47.92
N LEU A 14 0.68 -87.75 47.67
CA LEU A 14 -0.34 -87.14 46.81
C LEU A 14 -0.91 -85.85 47.40
N VAL A 15 -1.14 -85.80 48.72
CA VAL A 15 -1.58 -84.58 49.42
C VAL A 15 -0.51 -83.49 49.36
N ALA A 16 0.77 -83.86 49.52
CA ALA A 16 1.88 -82.90 49.41
C ALA A 16 2.00 -82.31 47.99
N VAL A 17 1.88 -83.14 46.94
CA VAL A 17 1.88 -82.66 45.54
C VAL A 17 0.66 -81.77 45.27
N GLY A 18 -0.53 -82.15 45.75
CA GLY A 18 -1.74 -81.33 45.64
C GLY A 18 -1.61 -79.98 46.36
N ALA A 19 -1.01 -79.96 47.55
CA ALA A 19 -0.77 -78.73 48.31
C ALA A 19 0.20 -77.79 47.60
N VAL A 20 1.28 -78.30 46.98
CA VAL A 20 2.23 -77.49 46.21
C VAL A 20 1.57 -76.86 44.98
N LEU A 21 0.75 -77.62 44.24
CA LEU A 21 0.03 -77.10 43.07
C LEU A 21 -1.01 -76.03 43.44
N LEU A 22 -1.76 -76.25 44.53
CA LEU A 22 -2.70 -75.24 45.05
C LEU A 22 -1.99 -73.99 45.55
N THR A 23 -0.85 -74.14 46.23
CA THR A 23 -0.05 -73.00 46.71
C THR A 23 0.52 -72.21 45.53
N SER A 24 0.99 -72.88 44.47
CA SER A 24 1.44 -72.22 43.24
C SER A 24 0.32 -71.43 42.56
N LYS A 25 -0.89 -72.00 42.40
CA LYS A 25 -2.04 -71.26 41.84
C LYS A 25 -2.48 -70.10 42.72
N MET A 26 -2.41 -70.25 44.03
CA MET A 26 -2.75 -69.17 44.97
C MET A 26 -1.73 -68.01 44.89
N LEU A 27 -0.45 -68.32 44.69
CA LEU A 27 0.60 -67.31 44.46
C LEU A 27 0.40 -66.59 43.12
N ASP A 28 0.04 -67.29 42.05
CA ASP A 28 -0.26 -66.67 40.75
C ASP A 28 -1.47 -65.73 40.81
N VAL A 29 -2.53 -66.14 41.51
CA VAL A 29 -3.71 -65.29 41.74
C VAL A 29 -3.32 -64.08 42.58
N ARG A 30 -2.55 -64.25 43.66
CA ARG A 30 -2.08 -63.11 44.46
C ARG A 30 -1.20 -62.16 43.63
N GLY A 31 -0.34 -62.71 42.76
CA GLY A 31 0.49 -61.93 41.84
C GLY A 31 -0.32 -61.15 40.80
N SER A 32 -1.39 -61.74 40.26
CA SER A 32 -2.28 -61.05 39.31
C SER A 32 -3.10 -59.96 39.98
N TRP A 33 -3.57 -60.18 41.22
CA TRP A 33 -4.23 -59.15 42.03
C TRP A 33 -3.29 -58.01 42.39
N LEU A 34 -2.04 -58.30 42.79
CA LEU A 34 -1.05 -57.25 43.08
C LEU A 34 -0.73 -56.43 41.83
N LYS A 35 -0.56 -57.07 40.67
CA LYS A 35 -0.39 -56.36 39.37
C LYS A 35 -1.63 -55.53 39.03
N ALA A 36 -2.83 -56.04 39.25
CA ALA A 36 -4.07 -55.30 39.01
C ALA A 36 -4.18 -54.09 39.94
N VAL A 37 -3.81 -54.23 41.21
CA VAL A 37 -3.79 -53.12 42.20
C VAL A 37 -2.75 -52.07 41.82
N GLU A 38 -1.54 -52.47 41.43
CA GLU A 38 -0.48 -51.54 40.99
C GLU A 38 -0.89 -50.79 39.71
N ASN A 39 -1.49 -51.50 38.75
CA ASN A 39 -2.02 -50.91 37.53
C ASN A 39 -3.20 -49.95 37.82
N ASN A 40 -4.08 -50.30 38.74
CA ASN A 40 -5.18 -49.41 39.14
C ASN A 40 -4.65 -48.19 39.89
N LYS A 41 -3.67 -48.34 40.77
CA LYS A 41 -3.03 -47.23 41.49
C LYS A 41 -2.37 -46.24 40.52
N SER A 42 -1.60 -46.74 39.55
CA SER A 42 -0.98 -45.89 38.54
C SER A 42 -2.00 -45.24 37.59
N LYS A 43 -3.09 -45.93 37.24
CA LYS A 43 -4.21 -45.33 36.49
C LYS A 43 -4.93 -44.24 37.29
N ILE A 44 -5.18 -44.46 38.58
CA ILE A 44 -5.81 -43.46 39.46
C ILE A 44 -4.92 -42.22 39.53
N GLN A 45 -3.62 -42.39 39.78
CA GLN A 45 -2.67 -41.26 39.82
C GLN A 45 -2.63 -40.50 38.49
N LYS A 46 -2.59 -41.20 37.35
CA LYS A 46 -2.64 -40.54 36.03
C LYS A 46 -3.95 -39.78 35.82
N ASN A 47 -5.08 -40.43 36.09
CA ASN A 47 -6.39 -39.81 35.94
C ASN A 47 -6.55 -38.60 36.87
N GLU A 48 -6.02 -38.65 38.09
CA GLU A 48 -6.03 -37.53 39.04
C GLU A 48 -5.23 -36.33 38.49
N THR A 49 -4.03 -36.56 37.95
CA THR A 49 -3.24 -35.50 37.31
C THR A 49 -3.89 -34.96 36.03
N GLU A 50 -4.54 -35.80 35.23
CA GLU A 50 -5.27 -35.35 34.04
C GLU A 50 -6.52 -34.54 34.41
N LEU A 51 -7.21 -34.93 35.48
CA LEU A 51 -8.38 -34.23 36.00
C LEU A 51 -7.99 -32.85 36.55
N GLU A 52 -6.91 -32.77 37.33
CA GLU A 52 -6.38 -31.49 37.84
C GLU A 52 -6.01 -30.54 36.67
N ASN A 53 -5.27 -31.03 35.67
CA ASN A 53 -4.93 -30.24 34.48
C ASN A 53 -6.18 -29.75 33.72
N LYS A 54 -7.21 -30.60 33.60
CA LYS A 54 -8.46 -30.24 32.91
C LYS A 54 -9.31 -29.26 33.72
N GLU A 55 -9.30 -29.36 35.04
CA GLU A 55 -9.95 -28.38 35.92
C GLU A 55 -9.27 -27.02 35.83
N ASP A 56 -7.94 -26.96 35.81
CA ASP A 56 -7.17 -25.74 35.62
C ASP A 56 -7.41 -25.12 34.23
N GLU A 57 -7.42 -25.94 33.17
CA GLU A 57 -7.76 -25.49 31.82
C GLU A 57 -9.18 -24.90 31.78
N ASN A 58 -10.16 -25.57 32.40
CA ASN A 58 -11.55 -25.09 32.47
C ASN A 58 -11.64 -23.77 33.24
N LYS A 59 -10.96 -23.66 34.38
CA LYS A 59 -10.91 -22.43 35.17
C LYS A 59 -10.29 -21.28 34.38
N THR A 60 -9.21 -21.54 33.65
CA THR A 60 -8.55 -20.56 32.79
C THR A 60 -9.45 -20.12 31.65
N LEU A 61 -10.08 -21.07 30.93
CA LEU A 61 -11.02 -20.79 29.85
C LEU A 61 -12.27 -20.03 30.34
N ARG A 62 -12.78 -20.35 31.53
CA ARG A 62 -13.86 -19.58 32.16
C ARG A 62 -13.40 -18.19 32.54
N GLY A 63 -12.18 -18.03 33.04
CA GLY A 63 -11.57 -16.73 33.32
C GLY A 63 -11.44 -15.88 32.06
N ASP A 64 -10.95 -16.48 30.97
CA ASP A 64 -10.79 -15.83 29.67
C ASP A 64 -12.16 -15.49 29.05
N LEU A 65 -13.12 -16.42 29.09
CA LEU A 65 -14.50 -16.15 28.67
C LEU A 65 -15.10 -15.01 29.49
N THR A 66 -14.93 -15.03 30.81
CA THR A 66 -15.43 -13.97 31.70
C THR A 66 -14.75 -12.65 31.40
N ARG A 67 -13.43 -12.63 31.15
CA ARG A 67 -12.68 -11.42 30.78
C ARG A 67 -13.09 -10.88 29.41
N LEU A 68 -13.31 -11.77 28.44
CA LEU A 68 -13.85 -11.41 27.13
C LEU A 68 -15.27 -10.84 27.29
N MET A 69 -16.14 -11.52 28.03
CA MET A 69 -17.52 -11.09 28.28
C MET A 69 -17.59 -9.77 29.07
N LEU A 70 -16.74 -9.57 30.07
CA LEU A 70 -16.64 -8.32 30.84
C LEU A 70 -16.22 -7.13 29.96
N GLY A 71 -15.47 -7.39 28.89
CA GLY A 71 -15.09 -6.37 27.92
C GLY A 71 -16.21 -5.97 26.96
N TRP A 72 -17.28 -6.74 26.87
CA TRP A 72 -18.43 -6.44 26.03
C TRP A 72 -19.64 -6.15 26.92
N ASP A 73 -19.94 -4.86 27.11
CA ASP A 73 -21.13 -4.42 27.84
C ASP A 73 -22.44 -4.81 27.11
N ARG A 74 -23.57 -4.26 27.56
CA ARG A 74 -24.90 -4.43 26.96
C ARG A 74 -24.87 -4.29 25.44
N TYR A 75 -25.60 -5.20 24.79
CA TYR A 75 -25.90 -5.15 23.38
C TYR A 75 -27.41 -5.02 23.16
N TRP A 76 -27.77 -4.47 22.00
CA TRP A 76 -29.13 -4.39 21.51
C TRP A 76 -29.14 -4.88 20.07
N ASP A 77 -30.04 -5.80 19.75
CA ASP A 77 -30.36 -6.12 18.37
C ASP A 77 -31.53 -5.21 17.96
N ALA A 78 -31.26 -4.23 17.10
CA ALA A 78 -32.18 -3.15 16.75
C ALA A 78 -32.36 -3.07 15.24
N ASN A 79 -33.56 -2.71 14.80
CA ASN A 79 -33.79 -2.39 13.40
C ASN A 79 -33.20 -1.00 13.12
N VAL A 80 -32.25 -0.96 12.19
CA VAL A 80 -31.54 0.24 11.79
C VAL A 80 -31.94 0.61 10.37
N THR A 81 -32.30 1.88 10.20
CA THR A 81 -32.54 2.52 8.91
C THR A 81 -31.48 3.59 8.69
N VAL A 82 -30.78 3.54 7.56
CA VAL A 82 -29.85 4.61 7.15
C VAL A 82 -30.68 5.82 6.72
N ALA A 83 -30.69 6.86 7.54
CA ALA A 83 -31.50 8.06 7.34
C ALA A 83 -30.85 9.02 6.33
N ASN A 84 -29.52 9.13 6.35
CA ASN A 84 -28.78 10.01 5.44
C ASN A 84 -27.52 9.32 4.89
N GLN A 85 -27.47 9.15 3.57
CA GLN A 85 -26.38 8.49 2.88
C GLN A 85 -25.09 9.34 2.76
N GLN A 86 -25.19 10.66 2.92
CA GLN A 86 -24.03 11.56 2.84
C GLN A 86 -23.33 11.71 4.19
N THR A 87 -24.09 11.81 5.27
CA THR A 87 -23.55 12.00 6.63
C THR A 87 -23.36 10.69 7.38
N GLY A 88 -23.95 9.59 6.90
CA GLY A 88 -23.95 8.32 7.61
C GLY A 88 -24.83 8.34 8.85
N GLU A 89 -25.91 9.12 8.82
CA GLU A 89 -26.87 9.16 9.91
C GLU A 89 -27.77 7.93 9.87
N ILE A 90 -27.98 7.31 11.03
CA ILE A 90 -28.82 6.12 11.17
C ILE A 90 -29.92 6.37 12.21
N GLN A 91 -31.10 5.83 11.95
CA GLN A 91 -32.22 5.81 12.87
C GLN A 91 -32.41 4.39 13.39
N VAL A 92 -32.60 4.26 14.70
CA VAL A 92 -32.73 2.97 15.37
C VAL A 92 -34.03 2.93 16.18
N ASN A 93 -34.68 1.78 16.22
CA ASN A 93 -35.94 1.58 16.95
C ASN A 93 -35.75 1.24 18.44
N ILE A 94 -34.65 1.72 19.03
CA ILE A 94 -34.33 1.59 20.45
C ILE A 94 -34.03 2.98 21.00
N GLY A 95 -34.49 3.26 22.21
CA GLY A 95 -34.42 4.58 22.81
C GLY A 95 -34.16 4.52 24.32
N GLY A 96 -34.54 5.59 25.01
CA GLY A 96 -34.27 5.76 26.44
C GLY A 96 -34.87 4.65 27.32
N ASN A 97 -36.06 4.15 26.98
CA ASN A 97 -36.72 3.09 27.76
C ASN A 97 -35.97 1.75 27.69
N GLN A 98 -35.24 1.51 26.60
CA GLN A 98 -34.41 0.32 26.40
C GLN A 98 -32.99 0.52 26.98
N GLY A 99 -32.74 1.64 27.66
CA GLY A 99 -31.47 2.00 28.28
C GLY A 99 -30.44 2.55 27.30
N LEU A 100 -30.85 2.93 26.08
CA LEU A 100 -29.96 3.61 25.15
C LEU A 100 -29.63 5.00 25.68
N GLY A 101 -28.34 5.29 25.90
CA GLY A 101 -27.90 6.60 26.35
C GLY A 101 -28.00 6.87 27.86
N ALA A 102 -28.28 5.84 28.68
CA ALA A 102 -28.39 5.96 30.13
C ALA A 102 -27.09 6.43 30.84
N ALA A 103 -25.95 6.42 30.15
CA ALA A 103 -24.64 6.69 30.75
C ALA A 103 -24.29 8.18 30.89
N GLN A 104 -24.90 9.12 30.16
CA GLN A 104 -24.60 10.56 30.27
C GLN A 104 -25.56 11.40 29.43
N GLN A 105 -26.63 11.91 30.04
CA GLN A 105 -27.40 13.02 29.48
C GLN A 105 -26.77 14.33 29.97
N GLY A 106 -25.64 14.71 29.38
CA GLY A 106 -25.04 16.04 29.54
C GLY A 106 -25.52 16.98 28.43
N ALA A 107 -25.48 18.29 28.68
CA ALA A 107 -25.82 19.31 27.69
C ALA A 107 -24.78 19.45 26.54
N ASP A 108 -23.61 18.80 26.67
CA ASP A 108 -22.55 18.82 25.66
C ASP A 108 -22.72 17.65 24.66
N PRO A 109 -22.93 17.91 23.35
CA PRO A 109 -23.00 16.88 22.32
C PRO A 109 -21.73 16.01 22.22
N ALA A 110 -20.56 16.51 22.65
CA ALA A 110 -19.33 15.72 22.71
C ALA A 110 -19.29 14.73 23.87
N ALA A 111 -20.09 14.96 24.92
CA ALA A 111 -20.22 14.08 26.09
C ALA A 111 -21.30 13.01 25.93
N GLN A 112 -22.00 12.99 24.79
CA GLN A 112 -23.00 11.97 24.50
C GLN A 112 -22.36 10.58 24.35
N PRO A 113 -23.04 9.52 24.84
CA PRO A 113 -22.52 8.16 24.82
C PRO A 113 -22.31 7.68 23.38
N VAL A 114 -21.17 7.01 23.18
CA VAL A 114 -20.79 6.40 21.90
C VAL A 114 -21.27 4.97 21.87
N ILE A 115 -21.94 4.60 20.80
CA ILE A 115 -22.46 3.26 20.54
C ILE A 115 -21.72 2.69 19.33
N PHE A 116 -21.34 1.43 19.41
CA PHE A 116 -20.65 0.71 18.34
C PHE A 116 -21.64 -0.14 17.57
N ALA A 117 -21.71 0.04 16.25
CA ALA A 117 -22.68 -0.63 15.40
C ALA A 117 -22.05 -1.73 14.55
N PHE A 118 -22.74 -2.86 14.47
CA PHE A 118 -22.34 -4.04 13.73
C PHE A 118 -23.50 -4.52 12.86
N GLN A 119 -23.30 -4.54 11.54
CA GLN A 119 -24.29 -5.04 10.58
C GLN A 119 -24.07 -6.54 10.31
N PRO A 120 -25.13 -7.31 10.00
CA PRO A 120 -24.97 -8.72 9.61
C PRO A 120 -24.17 -8.84 8.31
N ASP A 121 -23.18 -9.73 8.31
CA ASP A 121 -22.37 -10.04 7.14
C ASP A 121 -23.00 -11.20 6.37
N GLN A 122 -23.47 -10.95 5.16
CA GLN A 122 -24.09 -11.98 4.32
C GLN A 122 -23.10 -13.03 3.80
N SER A 123 -21.78 -12.75 3.85
CA SER A 123 -20.75 -13.69 3.40
C SER A 123 -20.44 -14.78 4.43
N LYS A 124 -20.87 -14.62 5.69
CA LYS A 124 -20.61 -15.56 6.78
C LYS A 124 -21.89 -15.84 7.56
N PRO A 125 -22.32 -17.10 7.72
CA PRO A 125 -23.45 -17.41 8.60
C PRO A 125 -23.15 -16.94 10.03
N ASN A 126 -24.03 -16.10 10.59
CA ASN A 126 -23.87 -15.41 11.88
C ASN A 126 -22.66 -14.45 11.97
N GLY A 127 -22.07 -14.08 10.84
CA GLY A 127 -21.03 -13.05 10.79
C GLY A 127 -21.62 -11.68 11.07
N VAL A 128 -20.88 -10.85 11.78
CA VAL A 128 -21.17 -9.42 11.91
C VAL A 128 -19.96 -8.62 11.42
N SER A 129 -20.22 -7.55 10.69
CA SER A 129 -19.23 -6.61 10.21
C SER A 129 -19.36 -5.30 10.98
N TYR A 130 -18.23 -4.77 11.43
CA TYR A 130 -18.18 -3.50 12.14
C TYR A 130 -18.45 -2.36 11.15
N VAL A 131 -19.49 -1.57 11.42
CA VAL A 131 -19.86 -0.40 10.61
C VAL A 131 -19.14 0.83 11.11
N GLY A 132 -19.18 1.07 12.42
CA GLY A 132 -18.59 2.27 12.99
C GLY A 132 -19.07 2.59 14.40
N ALA A 133 -18.57 3.71 14.90
CA ALA A 133 -18.97 4.29 16.17
C ALA A 133 -19.91 5.47 15.91
N PHE A 134 -20.99 5.54 16.68
CA PHE A 134 -22.07 6.51 16.52
C PHE A 134 -22.38 7.20 17.84
N ARG A 135 -22.74 8.49 17.79
CA ARG A 135 -23.21 9.29 18.94
C ARG A 135 -24.71 9.49 18.84
N VAL A 136 -25.37 9.55 19.99
CA VAL A 136 -26.83 9.74 20.09
C VAL A 136 -27.20 11.20 19.87
N ASN A 137 -27.52 11.59 18.64
CA ASN A 137 -27.91 12.96 18.31
C ASN A 137 -29.27 13.35 18.91
N ALA A 138 -30.27 12.48 18.73
CA ALA A 138 -31.60 12.66 19.32
C ALA A 138 -32.07 11.35 19.96
N LEU A 139 -32.56 11.43 21.20
CA LEU A 139 -33.06 10.29 21.96
C LEU A 139 -34.56 10.43 22.19
N GLN A 140 -35.32 9.43 21.77
CA GLN A 140 -36.75 9.30 22.01
C GLN A 140 -36.99 8.09 22.94
N PRO A 141 -38.18 7.94 23.54
CA PRO A 141 -38.45 6.82 24.45
C PRO A 141 -38.23 5.44 23.81
N ASN A 142 -38.60 5.26 22.53
CA ASN A 142 -38.52 3.99 21.79
C ASN A 142 -37.77 4.11 20.46
N GLY A 143 -36.93 5.14 20.32
CA GLY A 143 -36.15 5.36 19.11
C GLY A 143 -35.00 6.31 19.36
N ALA A 144 -34.02 6.30 18.47
CA ALA A 144 -32.92 7.25 18.51
C ALA A 144 -32.39 7.53 17.12
N GLN A 145 -31.84 8.72 16.97
CA GLN A 145 -31.10 9.16 15.80
C GLN A 145 -29.63 9.20 16.18
N LEU A 146 -28.81 8.45 15.45
CA LEU A 146 -27.39 8.31 15.72
C LEU A 146 -26.58 8.88 14.55
N ILE A 147 -25.59 9.70 14.87
CA ILE A 147 -24.66 10.28 13.90
C ILE A 147 -23.32 9.58 14.05
N ALA A 148 -22.66 9.24 12.94
CA ALA A 148 -21.33 8.67 12.99
C ALA A 148 -20.36 9.62 13.71
N VAL A 149 -19.60 9.12 14.69
CA VAL A 149 -18.54 9.87 15.41
C VAL A 149 -17.52 10.46 14.43
N ASN A 150 -17.38 9.76 13.32
CA ASN A 150 -16.28 9.78 12.41
C ASN A 150 -16.93 9.75 11.02
N PRO A 151 -16.74 10.77 10.18
CA PRO A 151 -17.40 10.81 8.88
C PRO A 151 -17.11 9.53 8.08
N PRO A 152 -18.13 8.94 7.43
CA PRO A 152 -17.94 7.79 6.56
C PRO A 152 -17.14 8.20 5.31
N ARG A 153 -16.45 7.24 4.69
CA ARG A 153 -15.75 7.49 3.43
C ARG A 153 -16.73 7.60 2.27
N ALA A 154 -16.26 8.22 1.18
CA ALA A 154 -16.99 8.26 -0.06
C ALA A 154 -17.38 6.85 -0.50
N GLY A 155 -18.69 6.61 -0.70
CA GLY A 155 -19.25 5.32 -1.09
C GLY A 155 -19.34 4.26 0.01
N GLU A 156 -18.90 4.54 1.24
CA GLU A 156 -18.98 3.58 2.35
C GLU A 156 -20.42 3.32 2.76
N VAL A 157 -21.21 4.40 2.92
CA VAL A 157 -22.62 4.35 3.35
C VAL A 157 -23.50 3.61 2.34
N ALA A 158 -23.12 3.60 1.06
CA ALA A 158 -23.83 2.86 0.02
C ALA A 158 -23.81 1.33 0.27
N ASN A 159 -22.83 0.83 1.03
CA ASN A 159 -22.73 -0.57 1.40
C ASN A 159 -23.48 -0.92 2.70
N TRP A 160 -24.00 0.08 3.41
CA TRP A 160 -24.74 -0.13 4.66
C TRP A 160 -26.16 -0.59 4.33
N LYS A 161 -26.56 -1.75 4.87
CA LYS A 161 -27.87 -2.34 4.61
C LYS A 161 -28.83 -2.04 5.75
N ASN A 162 -30.05 -1.61 5.44
CA ASN A 162 -31.12 -1.52 6.42
C ASN A 162 -31.46 -2.92 6.97
N GLY A 163 -31.79 -3.00 8.25
CA GLY A 163 -32.18 -4.26 8.88
C GLY A 163 -31.74 -4.35 10.34
N THR A 164 -31.75 -5.56 10.89
CA THR A 164 -31.37 -5.79 12.29
C THR A 164 -29.87 -5.72 12.45
N TRP A 165 -29.37 -4.67 13.11
CA TRP A 165 -27.97 -4.53 13.48
C TRP A 165 -27.79 -4.79 14.96
N ARG A 166 -26.58 -5.22 15.31
CA ARG A 166 -26.15 -5.34 16.71
C ARG A 166 -25.46 -4.05 17.12
N LEU A 167 -26.02 -3.39 18.12
CA LEU A 167 -25.49 -2.19 18.73
C LEU A 167 -24.88 -2.54 20.08
N ARG A 168 -23.75 -1.95 20.44
CA ARG A 168 -23.06 -2.20 21.71
C ARG A 168 -22.65 -0.91 22.39
N ALA A 169 -22.81 -0.85 23.70
CA ALA A 169 -22.38 0.30 24.49
C ALA A 169 -20.85 0.37 24.60
N LEU A 170 -20.18 -0.79 24.62
CA LEU A 170 -18.75 -0.87 24.79
C LEU A 170 -18.14 -1.94 23.89
N VAL A 171 -16.94 -1.64 23.40
CA VAL A 171 -16.05 -2.56 22.69
C VAL A 171 -14.76 -2.63 23.51
N PRO A 172 -14.14 -3.82 23.66
CA PRO A 172 -12.92 -3.95 24.43
C PRO A 172 -11.81 -3.00 23.94
N PRO A 173 -11.00 -2.41 24.85
CA PRO A 173 -10.04 -1.36 24.50
C PRO A 173 -8.98 -1.75 23.46
N ASN A 174 -8.59 -3.02 23.41
CA ASN A 174 -7.62 -3.55 22.43
C ASN A 174 -8.14 -3.45 20.99
N TYR A 175 -9.45 -3.61 20.76
CA TYR A 175 -10.04 -3.43 19.45
C TYR A 175 -10.17 -1.94 19.11
N ILE A 176 -10.49 -1.09 20.08
CA ILE A 176 -10.60 0.36 19.87
C ILE A 176 -9.26 0.94 19.42
N SER A 177 -8.16 0.60 20.10
CA SER A 177 -6.82 1.05 19.70
C SER A 177 -6.46 0.56 18.30
N THR A 178 -6.74 -0.71 18.00
CA THR A 178 -6.50 -1.30 16.68
C THR A 178 -7.32 -0.62 15.57
N ILE A 179 -8.61 -0.39 15.80
CA ILE A 179 -9.50 0.31 14.85
C ILE A 179 -8.99 1.74 14.60
N ARG A 180 -8.53 2.42 15.66
CA ARG A 180 -7.95 3.78 15.55
C ARG A 180 -6.70 3.76 14.68
N THR A 181 -5.74 2.88 14.97
CA THR A 181 -4.52 2.74 14.18
C THR A 181 -4.80 2.39 12.71
N LEU A 182 -5.73 1.45 12.46
CA LEU A 182 -6.14 1.10 11.10
C LEU A 182 -6.79 2.29 10.37
N ARG A 183 -7.56 3.11 11.08
CA ARG A 183 -8.15 4.33 10.52
C ARG A 183 -7.08 5.35 10.17
N ASP A 184 -6.14 5.61 11.09
CA ASP A 184 -5.05 6.56 10.89
C ASP A 184 -4.18 6.15 9.70
N ASN A 185 -3.80 4.87 9.62
CA ASN A 185 -3.08 4.30 8.48
C ASN A 185 -3.82 4.48 7.15
N LEU A 186 -5.15 4.38 7.16
CA LEU A 186 -5.92 4.53 5.94
C LEU A 186 -6.04 5.99 5.52
N VAL A 187 -6.24 6.92 6.46
CA VAL A 187 -6.20 8.37 6.18
C VAL A 187 -4.83 8.75 5.62
N GLU A 188 -3.75 8.25 6.18
CA GLU A 188 -2.40 8.49 5.68
C GLU A 188 -2.25 7.97 4.23
N ARG A 189 -2.70 6.74 3.95
CA ARG A 189 -2.66 6.17 2.60
C ARG A 189 -3.50 6.95 1.60
N GLU A 190 -4.67 7.43 1.99
CA GLU A 190 -5.55 8.24 1.14
C GLU A 190 -4.89 9.59 0.80
N GLN A 191 -4.24 10.23 1.79
CA GLN A 191 -3.46 11.44 1.56
C GLN A 191 -2.26 11.19 0.63
N GLN A 192 -1.53 10.08 0.82
CA GLN A 192 -0.43 9.71 -0.06
C GLN A 192 -0.93 9.43 -1.48
N PHE A 193 -2.07 8.76 -1.64
CA PHE A 193 -2.67 8.50 -2.93
C PHE A 193 -3.04 9.80 -3.65
N LYS A 194 -3.71 10.73 -2.96
CA LYS A 194 -4.06 12.03 -3.52
C LYS A 194 -2.82 12.83 -3.94
N ARG A 195 -1.79 12.90 -3.10
CA ARG A 195 -0.51 13.56 -3.45
C ARG A 195 0.14 12.96 -4.70
N LYS A 196 0.08 11.64 -4.87
CA LYS A 196 0.59 10.97 -6.07
C LYS A 196 -0.24 11.31 -7.31
N GLN A 197 -1.56 11.36 -7.16
CA GLN A 197 -2.46 11.76 -8.24
C GLN A 197 -2.20 13.20 -8.69
N ASP A 198 -2.08 14.13 -7.74
CA ASP A 198 -1.74 15.53 -8.00
C ASP A 198 -0.36 15.63 -8.70
N ARG A 199 0.64 14.88 -8.21
CA ARG A 199 1.98 14.81 -8.82
C ARG A 199 1.94 14.32 -10.27
N ILE A 200 1.09 13.32 -10.58
CA ILE A 200 0.93 12.83 -11.96
C ILE A 200 0.32 13.92 -12.85
N GLN A 201 -0.68 14.65 -12.35
CA GLN A 201 -1.28 15.76 -13.10
C GLN A 201 -0.26 16.87 -13.39
N ASP A 202 0.56 17.23 -12.40
CA ASP A 202 1.65 18.21 -12.57
C ASP A 202 2.69 17.75 -13.60
N LEU A 203 3.10 16.47 -13.54
CA LEU A 203 4.05 15.90 -14.49
C LEU A 203 3.49 15.89 -15.91
N ASN A 204 2.20 15.57 -16.08
CA ASN A 204 1.55 15.62 -17.39
C ASN A 204 1.52 17.06 -17.94
N ARG A 205 1.26 18.07 -17.09
CA ARG A 205 1.31 19.48 -17.49
C ARG A 205 2.71 19.90 -17.90
N LEU A 206 3.73 19.50 -17.13
CA LEU A 206 5.13 19.78 -17.46
C LEU A 206 5.54 19.09 -18.76
N LEU A 207 5.12 17.85 -18.97
CA LEU A 207 5.39 17.10 -20.20
C LEU A 207 4.79 17.80 -21.41
N ALA A 208 3.53 18.22 -21.34
CA ALA A 208 2.88 18.99 -22.42
C ALA A 208 3.65 20.29 -22.72
N SER A 209 4.04 21.06 -21.69
CA SER A 209 4.83 22.28 -21.89
C SER A 209 6.24 22.02 -22.45
N ALA A 210 6.84 20.87 -22.13
CA ALA A 210 8.15 20.49 -22.63
C ALA A 210 8.06 20.03 -24.09
N GLN A 211 6.98 19.33 -24.47
CA GLN A 211 6.69 18.98 -25.86
C GLN A 211 6.50 20.23 -26.70
N GLU A 212 5.66 21.18 -26.25
CA GLU A 212 5.45 22.45 -26.95
C GLU A 212 6.77 23.23 -27.15
N ARG A 213 7.63 23.29 -26.13
CA ARG A 213 8.95 23.93 -26.25
C ARG A 213 9.88 23.19 -27.20
N LEU A 214 9.85 21.85 -27.18
CA LEU A 214 10.65 21.04 -28.08
C LEU A 214 10.20 21.24 -29.52
N GLU A 215 8.90 21.23 -29.78
CA GLU A 215 8.30 21.51 -31.09
C GLU A 215 8.67 22.92 -31.57
N ALA A 216 8.59 23.94 -30.70
CA ALA A 216 9.03 25.29 -31.04
C ALA A 216 10.53 25.35 -31.42
N ARG A 217 11.40 24.68 -30.66
CA ARG A 217 12.85 24.62 -30.99
C ARG A 217 13.12 23.85 -32.27
N VAL A 218 12.40 22.75 -32.51
CA VAL A 218 12.51 22.01 -33.77
C VAL A 218 12.07 22.92 -34.91
N GLY A 219 10.95 23.63 -34.78
CA GLY A 219 10.48 24.59 -35.77
C GLY A 219 11.46 25.74 -36.03
N GLU A 220 12.12 26.29 -35.00
CA GLU A 220 13.18 27.29 -35.17
C GLU A 220 14.38 26.74 -35.97
N LEU A 221 14.76 25.48 -35.74
CA LEU A 221 15.92 24.87 -36.39
C LEU A 221 15.65 24.46 -37.83
N THR A 222 14.54 23.76 -38.07
CA THR A 222 14.22 23.15 -39.37
C THR A 222 13.31 24.00 -40.24
N GLY A 223 12.76 25.09 -39.70
CA GLY A 223 11.66 25.82 -40.28
C GLY A 223 10.34 25.16 -39.89
N ALA A 224 9.37 25.98 -39.46
CA ALA A 224 8.01 25.53 -39.20
C ALA A 224 7.17 25.67 -40.47
N GLU A 225 6.21 24.76 -40.70
CA GLU A 225 5.32 24.82 -41.89
C GLU A 225 4.47 26.11 -41.94
N ASP A 226 4.25 26.74 -40.79
CA ASP A 226 3.53 28.01 -40.61
C ASP A 226 4.44 29.25 -40.56
N ALA A 227 5.75 29.09 -40.84
CA ALA A 227 6.68 30.21 -40.83
C ALA A 227 6.28 31.28 -41.88
N PRO A 228 6.38 32.58 -41.55
CA PRO A 228 6.04 33.65 -42.48
C PRO A 228 6.94 33.58 -43.73
N GLN A 229 6.34 33.37 -44.90
CA GLN A 229 7.04 33.19 -46.18
C GLN A 229 7.46 34.52 -46.85
N ASP A 230 7.27 35.67 -46.19
CA ASP A 230 7.56 36.98 -46.76
C ASP A 230 9.04 37.10 -47.17
N GLU A 231 9.30 37.43 -48.43
CA GLU A 231 10.65 37.55 -48.99
C GLU A 231 11.50 38.64 -48.34
N ILE A 232 10.86 39.59 -47.65
CA ILE A 232 11.50 40.67 -46.92
C ILE A 232 12.18 40.15 -45.64
N LEU A 233 11.76 38.98 -45.14
CA LEU A 233 12.30 38.41 -43.91
C LEU A 233 13.60 37.61 -44.18
N PRO A 234 14.57 37.68 -43.25
CA PRO A 234 15.76 36.85 -43.25
C PRO A 234 15.44 35.36 -43.48
N VAL A 235 16.30 34.67 -44.23
CA VAL A 235 16.12 33.26 -44.62
C VAL A 235 15.96 32.34 -43.40
N GLU A 236 16.70 32.63 -42.33
CA GLU A 236 16.61 31.94 -41.04
C GLU A 236 15.20 31.89 -40.46
N LEU A 237 14.43 32.98 -40.61
CA LEU A 237 13.06 33.09 -40.11
C LEU A 237 12.02 32.45 -41.04
N ARG A 238 12.38 32.24 -42.31
CA ARG A 238 11.51 31.63 -43.34
C ARG A 238 11.66 30.12 -43.43
N LYS A 239 12.90 29.64 -43.48
CA LYS A 239 13.24 28.24 -43.77
C LYS A 239 13.90 27.53 -42.59
N GLY A 240 14.09 28.24 -41.47
CA GLY A 240 14.82 27.75 -40.31
C GLY A 240 16.30 28.11 -40.33
N LEU A 241 16.89 28.10 -39.14
CA LEU A 241 18.29 28.49 -38.92
C LEU A 241 19.27 27.61 -39.70
N VAL A 242 19.00 26.32 -39.85
CA VAL A 242 19.92 25.39 -40.54
C VAL A 242 20.07 25.77 -42.01
N VAL A 243 18.95 26.06 -42.69
CA VAL A 243 18.98 26.45 -44.11
C VAL A 243 19.54 27.86 -44.28
N GLY A 244 19.24 28.79 -43.36
CA GLY A 244 19.82 30.13 -43.36
C GLY A 244 21.34 30.10 -43.28
N LEU A 245 21.90 29.31 -42.35
CA LEU A 245 23.34 29.09 -42.22
C LEU A 245 23.97 28.51 -43.48
N GLU A 246 23.32 27.52 -44.11
CA GLU A 246 23.82 26.94 -45.36
C GLU A 246 23.88 27.99 -46.48
N GLU A 247 22.85 28.83 -46.62
CA GLU A 247 22.85 29.92 -47.60
C GLU A 247 23.94 30.98 -47.30
N GLU A 248 24.14 31.36 -46.04
CA GLU A 248 25.22 32.29 -45.66
C GLU A 248 26.61 31.70 -45.92
N GLU A 249 26.83 30.40 -45.64
CA GLU A 249 28.10 29.74 -45.95
C GLU A 249 28.35 29.68 -47.46
N GLN A 250 27.31 29.47 -48.28
CA GLN A 250 27.43 29.50 -49.73
C GLN A 250 27.81 30.88 -50.24
N LEU A 251 27.17 31.95 -49.73
CA LEU A 251 27.51 33.33 -50.08
C LEU A 251 28.97 33.66 -49.70
N ARG A 252 29.36 33.30 -48.48
CA ARG A 252 30.73 33.47 -48.00
C ARG A 252 31.75 32.77 -48.89
N ASN A 253 31.44 31.54 -49.33
CA ASN A 253 32.31 30.80 -50.24
C ASN A 253 32.44 31.48 -51.61
N GLN A 254 31.36 32.08 -52.12
CA GLN A 254 31.41 32.85 -53.38
C GLN A 254 32.25 34.12 -53.22
N GLU A 255 32.06 34.88 -52.14
CA GLU A 255 32.86 36.07 -51.84
C GLU A 255 34.36 35.75 -51.71
N PHE A 256 34.70 34.62 -51.09
CA PHE A 256 36.10 34.16 -51.03
C PHE A 256 36.66 33.85 -52.42
N GLN A 257 35.88 33.20 -53.29
CA GLN A 257 36.30 32.92 -54.66
C GLN A 257 36.49 34.21 -55.48
N GLU A 258 35.60 35.19 -55.32
CA GLU A 258 35.73 36.49 -55.99
C GLU A 258 36.92 37.27 -55.47
N THR A 259 37.13 37.30 -54.16
CA THR A 259 38.29 37.93 -53.53
C THR A 259 39.59 37.31 -54.05
N ASP A 260 39.65 35.98 -54.15
CA ASP A 260 40.82 35.28 -54.70
C ASP A 260 41.05 35.58 -56.18
N ARG A 261 39.98 35.65 -56.99
CA ARG A 261 40.07 36.10 -58.40
C ARG A 261 40.64 37.51 -58.48
N LEU A 262 40.09 38.44 -57.72
CA LEU A 262 40.54 39.83 -57.69
C LEU A 262 42.00 39.95 -57.23
N ARG A 263 42.41 39.12 -56.27
CA ARG A 263 43.81 39.04 -55.82
C ARG A 263 44.74 38.58 -56.93
N ARG A 264 44.35 37.56 -57.69
CA ARG A 264 45.10 37.07 -58.86
C ARG A 264 45.19 38.13 -59.95
N ASP A 265 44.09 38.83 -60.22
CA ASP A 265 44.06 39.90 -61.22
C ASP A 265 44.93 41.09 -60.81
N LEU A 266 44.89 41.49 -59.55
CA LEU A 266 45.75 42.56 -59.02
C LEU A 266 47.23 42.18 -59.09
N LEU A 267 47.58 40.93 -58.77
CA LEU A 267 48.94 40.41 -58.94
C LEU A 267 49.35 40.44 -60.42
N ASN A 268 48.49 40.03 -61.33
CA ASN A 268 48.77 40.07 -62.78
C ASN A 268 48.98 41.51 -63.28
N VAL A 269 48.16 42.47 -62.83
CA VAL A 269 48.31 43.88 -63.19
C VAL A 269 49.61 44.45 -62.63
N TYR A 270 49.94 44.14 -61.38
CA TYR A 270 51.19 44.56 -60.77
C TYR A 270 52.42 43.99 -61.50
N GLN A 271 52.36 42.71 -61.88
CA GLN A 271 53.39 42.05 -62.69
C GLN A 271 53.57 42.75 -64.04
N LYS A 272 52.46 43.05 -64.74
CA LYS A 272 52.49 43.80 -66.01
C LYS A 272 53.07 45.20 -65.85
N GLN A 273 52.72 45.91 -64.78
CA GLN A 273 53.30 47.22 -64.48
C GLN A 273 54.81 47.13 -64.29
N LEU A 274 55.30 46.11 -63.56
CA LEU A 274 56.74 45.89 -63.41
C LEU A 274 57.42 45.59 -64.75
N GLU A 275 56.82 44.76 -65.60
CA GLU A 275 57.31 44.48 -66.95
C GLU A 275 57.38 45.75 -67.81
N LEU A 276 56.33 46.57 -67.81
CA LEU A 276 56.27 47.86 -68.51
C LEU A 276 57.34 48.84 -68.00
N VAL A 277 57.53 48.95 -66.69
CA VAL A 277 58.58 49.80 -66.11
C VAL A 277 59.96 49.31 -66.55
N GLN A 278 60.19 47.99 -66.56
CA GLN A 278 61.44 47.42 -67.07
C GLN A 278 61.62 47.70 -68.57
N GLU A 279 60.58 47.59 -69.38
CA GLU A 279 60.62 47.86 -70.82
C GLU A 279 60.88 49.34 -71.12
N VAL A 280 60.18 50.26 -70.46
CA VAL A 280 60.45 51.71 -70.56
C VAL A 280 61.89 52.00 -70.14
N SER A 281 62.38 51.42 -69.04
CA SER A 281 63.77 51.61 -68.62
C SER A 281 64.79 51.11 -69.67
N LYS A 282 64.48 50.03 -70.38
CA LYS A 282 65.31 49.50 -71.48
C LYS A 282 65.26 50.44 -72.70
N LEU A 283 64.07 50.91 -73.09
CA LEU A 283 63.89 51.85 -74.19
C LEU A 283 64.56 53.20 -73.90
N THR A 284 64.47 53.72 -72.68
CA THR A 284 65.18 54.94 -72.25
C THR A 284 66.70 54.78 -72.34
N LYS A 285 67.24 53.59 -72.06
CA LYS A 285 68.67 53.29 -72.27
C LYS A 285 69.06 53.18 -73.75
N GLN A 286 68.10 52.97 -74.65
CA GLN A 286 68.31 52.88 -76.10
C GLN A 286 68.08 54.21 -76.84
N LEU A 287 67.54 55.24 -76.18
CA LEU A 287 67.44 56.58 -76.74
C LEU A 287 68.83 57.23 -76.86
N PRO A 288 69.19 57.82 -78.02
CA PRO A 288 70.49 58.47 -78.19
C PRO A 288 70.57 59.68 -77.24
N LYS A 289 71.64 59.74 -76.45
CA LYS A 289 71.93 60.92 -75.61
C LYS A 289 72.04 62.14 -76.52
N GLN A 290 71.14 63.10 -76.38
CA GLN A 290 71.29 64.41 -76.99
C GLN A 290 72.53 65.08 -76.38
N THR A 291 73.59 65.18 -77.17
CA THR A 291 74.74 66.03 -76.90
C THR A 291 74.27 67.49 -76.94
N PRO A 292 74.42 68.29 -75.88
CA PRO A 292 74.11 69.72 -75.96
C PRO A 292 75.09 70.38 -76.94
N ALA A 293 74.54 70.97 -78.00
CA ALA A 293 75.27 71.81 -78.94
C ALA A 293 75.58 73.17 -78.30
N GLY A 294 76.77 73.69 -78.58
CA GLY A 294 77.42 74.74 -77.82
C GLY A 294 76.87 76.15 -77.97
N SER A 295 77.31 76.97 -77.02
CA SER A 295 77.79 78.34 -77.21
C SER A 295 79.05 78.50 -76.37
#